data_AF-A0A4Q5Z1U9-F1
#
_entry.id   AF-A0A4Q5Z1U9-F1
#
_cell.length_a   1.000
_cell.length_b   1.000
_cell.length_c   1.000
_cell.angle_alpha   90.00
_cell.angle_beta   90.00
_cell.angle_gamma   90.00
#
_symmetry.space_group_name_H-M   'P 1'
#
loop_
_entity.id
_entity.type
_entity.pdbx_description
1 polymer ?
#
loop_
_entity_poly.entity_id
_entity_poly.type
_entity_poly.pdbx_seq_one_letter_code
_entity_poly.pdbx_strand_id
1 'polypeptide(L)'
;MNYWSGTDASGTTSLWRGIRDCNIFLENITKVRDMDQYEKDRWSAEVKVLKAYFHYYLMRMYGPIPLVRENLPISTGVDDVQVAREPIDDCVDYIVQLLDEAAAEDALPVSIQDVTTELGRISKAIALALKAEVLVTAASPLFNGNPDYSNFVNKDNTQLFNPVYDPEKWERAAKASKEAIDFCHNASYKLYTYNLSSNPQNISPETYIKMSVRGSVTARGNPEMIWPNTRTTTGTLQREAQARLDAGIANASVVGKGMSPTLKMAEAFYTENGIPLEEDDAWDYAGRYSLRTAVAAEKNLIQTSYQTASLHFDREPRFYGSVAFDGSVWYGQGNFIEDSPWYVNAKLGQYAGGPPGGNRYSITGYWPKKLVNPASTYAANVAFVAVEYPWPIIRLADLYLLYAEALNEASGPGAEVYQYVNLVRERAGLK
;
A
#
# COMPACT_ATOMS: atom_id res chain seq x y z
N MET A 1 -3.13 17.65 1.15
CA MET A 1 -3.56 17.75 2.56
C MET A 1 -2.41 18.35 3.36
N ASN A 2 -2.67 19.29 4.27
CA ASN A 2 -1.64 19.91 5.09
C ASN A 2 -1.64 19.27 6.49
N TYR A 3 -0.73 18.34 6.75
CA TYR A 3 -0.60 17.65 8.04
C TYR A 3 0.34 18.37 9.02
N TRP A 4 1.08 19.37 8.53
CA TRP A 4 1.90 20.24 9.36
C TRP A 4 1.01 21.16 10.21
N SER A 5 0.25 22.05 9.57
CA SER A 5 -0.63 23.00 10.27
C SER A 5 -2.03 22.45 10.52
N GLY A 6 -2.46 21.43 9.76
CA GLY A 6 -3.87 21.09 9.63
C GLY A 6 -4.61 22.06 8.70
N THR A 7 -5.82 21.68 8.29
CA THR A 7 -6.77 22.58 7.61
C THR A 7 -8.17 22.32 8.12
N ASP A 8 -8.78 23.32 8.75
CA ASP A 8 -10.11 23.23 9.35
C ASP A 8 -11.20 22.92 8.31
N ALA A 9 -11.01 23.37 7.06
CA ALA A 9 -11.98 23.19 5.97
C ALA A 9 -12.05 21.77 5.37
N SER A 10 -11.07 20.90 5.63
CA SER A 10 -11.03 19.53 5.08
C SER A 10 -11.03 18.43 6.13
N GLY A 11 -11.18 18.78 7.41
CA GLY A 11 -11.11 17.84 8.53
C GLY A 11 -9.71 17.24 8.77
N THR A 12 -8.67 17.77 8.11
CA THR A 12 -7.29 17.32 8.33
C THR A 12 -6.72 17.98 9.57
N THR A 13 -6.45 17.21 10.62
CA THR A 13 -5.79 17.69 11.84
C THR A 13 -4.27 17.66 11.70
N SER A 14 -3.61 18.61 12.36
CA SER A 14 -2.15 18.60 12.48
C SER A 14 -1.68 17.36 13.24
N LEU A 15 -0.65 16.68 12.72
CA LEU A 15 -0.05 15.52 13.41
C LEU A 15 0.69 15.90 14.68
N TRP A 16 1.09 17.18 14.84
CA TRP A 16 1.65 17.69 16.09
C TRP A 16 0.67 17.58 17.26
N ARG A 17 -0.65 17.62 17.01
CA ARG A 17 -1.66 17.35 18.05
C ARG A 17 -1.57 15.89 18.51
N GLY A 18 -1.48 14.95 17.57
CA GLY A 18 -1.31 13.53 17.89
C GLY A 18 -0.03 13.25 18.67
N ILE A 19 1.08 13.91 18.30
CA ILE A 19 2.36 13.81 19.04
C ILE A 19 2.21 14.37 20.47
N ARG A 20 1.54 15.52 20.63
CA ARG A 20 1.25 16.10 21.95
C ARG A 20 0.43 15.15 22.81
N ASP A 21 -0.60 14.52 22.24
CA ASP A 21 -1.44 13.54 22.94
C ASP A 21 -0.63 12.31 23.38
N CYS A 22 0.28 11.84 22.52
CA CYS A 22 1.20 10.75 22.88
C CYS A 22 2.08 11.12 24.08
N ASN A 23 2.64 12.34 24.10
CA ASN A 23 3.46 12.82 25.20
C ASN A 23 2.66 12.92 26.50
N ILE A 24 1.46 13.52 26.47
CA ILE A 24 0.57 13.60 27.63
C ILE A 24 0.27 12.19 28.17
N PHE A 25 -0.01 11.24 27.29
CA PHE A 25 -0.28 9.86 27.69
C PHE A 25 0.93 9.24 28.40
N LEU A 26 2.11 9.28 27.77
CA LEU A 26 3.34 8.68 28.30
C LEU A 26 3.79 9.32 29.63
N GLU A 27 3.58 10.64 29.80
CA GLU A 27 3.88 11.36 31.03
C GLU A 27 2.98 10.96 32.22
N ASN A 28 1.82 10.34 31.95
CA ASN A 28 0.78 10.13 32.97
C ASN A 28 0.35 8.67 33.18
N ILE A 29 0.57 7.77 32.22
CA ILE A 29 0.12 6.36 32.31
C ILE A 29 0.69 5.64 33.54
N THR A 30 1.93 5.95 33.93
CA THR A 30 2.58 5.37 35.11
C THR A 30 1.99 5.85 36.44
N LYS A 31 1.24 6.97 36.43
CA LYS A 31 0.61 7.56 37.62
C LYS A 31 -0.76 6.95 37.95
N VAL A 32 -1.32 6.14 37.05
CA VAL A 32 -2.62 5.48 37.24
C VAL A 32 -2.49 4.39 38.30
N ARG A 33 -3.23 4.50 39.41
CA ARG A 33 -3.09 3.60 40.57
C ARG A 33 -3.72 2.22 40.34
N ASP A 34 -4.85 2.15 39.65
CA ASP A 34 -5.69 0.95 39.52
C ASP A 34 -5.59 0.31 38.13
N MET A 35 -4.38 0.17 37.61
CA MET A 35 -4.11 -0.45 36.31
C MET A 35 -2.89 -1.35 36.39
N ASP A 36 -2.99 -2.53 35.79
CA ASP A 36 -1.95 -3.55 35.85
C ASP A 36 -0.68 -3.09 35.12
N GLN A 37 0.48 -3.54 35.61
CA GLN A 37 1.75 -3.11 35.03
C GLN A 37 1.89 -3.55 33.57
N TYR A 38 1.50 -4.79 33.24
CA TYR A 38 1.56 -5.28 31.86
C TYR A 38 0.67 -4.46 30.91
N GLU A 39 -0.49 -3.96 31.37
CA GLU A 39 -1.35 -3.09 30.57
C GLU A 39 -0.70 -1.73 30.35
N LYS A 40 -0.10 -1.15 31.39
CA LYS A 40 0.63 0.12 31.30
C LYS A 40 1.80 0.01 30.32
N ASP A 41 2.54 -1.10 30.39
CA ASP A 41 3.68 -1.35 29.53
C ASP A 41 3.24 -1.52 28.07
N ARG A 42 2.21 -2.35 27.83
CA ARG A 42 1.61 -2.52 26.50
C ARG A 42 1.14 -1.18 25.94
N TRP A 43 0.33 -0.42 26.67
CA TRP A 43 -0.24 0.82 26.14
C TRP A 43 0.84 1.88 25.92
N SER A 44 1.87 1.93 26.78
CA SER A 44 3.03 2.79 26.58
C SER A 44 3.78 2.42 25.28
N ALA A 45 4.00 1.12 25.04
CA ALA A 45 4.63 0.65 23.81
C ALA A 45 3.79 0.97 22.57
N GLU A 46 2.47 0.75 22.61
CA GLU A 46 1.56 1.10 21.50
C GLU A 46 1.63 2.61 21.18
N VAL A 47 1.64 3.47 22.21
CA VAL A 47 1.72 4.92 22.05
C VAL A 47 3.09 5.37 21.52
N LYS A 48 4.19 4.71 21.92
CA LYS A 48 5.52 4.97 21.32
C LYS A 48 5.54 4.67 19.82
N VAL A 49 4.93 3.58 19.37
CA VAL A 49 4.82 3.27 17.93
C VAL A 49 3.98 4.32 17.20
N LEU A 50 2.86 4.77 17.78
CA LEU A 50 2.04 5.84 17.20
C LEU A 50 2.81 7.17 17.11
N LYS A 51 3.55 7.52 18.17
CA LYS A 51 4.43 8.69 18.19
C LYS A 51 5.50 8.61 17.11
N ALA A 52 6.14 7.46 16.95
CA ALA A 52 7.10 7.19 15.88
C ALA A 52 6.46 7.33 14.49
N TYR A 53 5.29 6.74 14.29
CA TYR A 53 4.53 6.81 13.05
C TYR A 53 4.16 8.25 12.66
N PHE A 54 3.72 9.09 13.62
CA PHE A 54 3.41 10.49 13.34
C PHE A 54 4.64 11.31 12.93
N HIS A 55 5.79 11.12 13.60
CA HIS A 55 7.05 11.75 13.20
C HIS A 55 7.49 11.27 11.82
N TYR A 56 7.43 9.95 11.56
CA TYR A 56 7.77 9.38 10.26
C TYR A 56 6.88 9.90 9.13
N TYR A 57 5.57 10.04 9.37
CA TYR A 57 4.64 10.55 8.38
C TYR A 57 4.90 12.03 8.04
N LEU A 58 5.24 12.84 9.05
CA LEU A 58 5.69 14.22 8.84
C LEU A 58 7.03 14.26 8.08
N MET A 59 7.99 13.43 8.48
CA MET A 59 9.31 13.33 7.84
C MET A 59 9.21 12.99 6.35
N ARG A 60 8.39 12.00 5.99
CA ARG A 60 8.14 11.61 4.59
C ARG A 60 7.55 12.72 3.73
N MET A 61 6.76 13.61 4.32
CA MET A 61 6.10 14.70 3.59
C MET A 61 6.93 15.98 3.53
N TYR A 62 7.71 16.25 4.58
CA TYR A 62 8.33 17.55 4.81
C TYR A 62 9.87 17.50 4.93
N GLY A 63 10.46 16.30 4.89
CA GLY A 63 11.88 16.07 5.13
C GLY A 63 12.24 16.28 6.61
N PRO A 64 13.32 17.02 6.90
CA PRO A 64 13.75 17.39 8.25
C PRO A 64 12.62 18.08 9.04
N ILE A 65 12.35 17.66 10.27
CA ILE A 65 11.27 18.18 11.13
C ILE A 65 11.78 18.49 12.55
N PRO A 66 11.08 19.33 13.33
CA PRO A 66 11.34 19.44 14.77
C PRO A 66 11.00 18.12 15.47
N LEU A 67 11.81 17.67 16.43
CA LEU A 67 11.52 16.46 17.20
C LEU A 67 10.91 16.83 18.54
N VAL A 68 9.59 16.69 18.62
CA VAL A 68 8.82 17.01 19.83
C VAL A 68 8.89 15.82 20.79
N ARG A 69 10.00 15.75 21.52
CA ARG A 69 10.27 14.71 22.53
C ARG A 69 9.34 14.82 23.72
N GLU A 70 9.14 16.04 24.19
CA GLU A 70 8.31 16.40 25.33
C GLU A 70 7.38 17.56 24.95
N ASN A 71 6.34 17.78 25.75
CA ASN A 71 5.45 18.91 25.55
C ASN A 71 5.98 20.19 26.20
N LEU A 72 5.98 21.27 25.44
CA LEU A 72 6.24 22.60 26.00
C LEU A 72 5.11 23.00 26.96
N PRO A 73 5.43 23.52 28.17
CA PRO A 73 4.45 24.10 29.08
C PRO A 73 3.61 25.20 28.43
N ILE A 74 2.39 25.42 28.92
CA ILE A 74 1.52 26.50 28.40
C ILE A 74 2.13 27.89 28.69
N SER A 75 2.96 27.99 29.72
CA SER A 75 3.68 29.21 30.11
C SER A 75 4.95 29.48 29.28
N THR A 76 5.26 28.66 28.28
CA THR A 76 6.48 28.78 27.47
C THR A 76 6.50 30.10 26.69
N GLY A 77 7.65 30.77 26.66
CA GLY A 77 7.82 32.04 25.96
C GLY A 77 7.75 31.92 24.43
N VAL A 78 7.60 33.05 23.74
CA VAL A 78 7.49 33.11 22.27
C VAL A 78 8.74 32.59 21.56
N ASP A 79 9.92 32.78 22.15
CA ASP A 79 11.18 32.33 21.56
C ASP A 79 11.35 30.81 21.69
N ASP A 80 10.95 30.24 22.82
CA ASP A 80 11.07 28.80 23.11
C ASP A 80 10.08 27.94 22.28
N VAL A 81 8.95 28.50 21.84
CA VAL A 81 8.02 27.80 20.94
C VAL A 81 8.46 27.81 19.47
N GLN A 82 9.49 28.59 19.11
CA GLN A 82 10.07 28.61 17.77
C GLN A 82 11.11 27.50 17.61
N VAL A 83 10.64 26.26 17.59
CA VAL A 83 11.50 25.08 17.43
C VAL A 83 12.06 24.98 16.01
N ALA A 84 13.37 24.76 15.90
CA ALA A 84 14.04 24.53 14.63
C ALA A 84 13.80 23.10 14.13
N ARG A 85 14.02 22.87 12.84
CA ARG A 85 14.08 21.51 12.29
C ARG A 85 15.36 20.86 12.75
N GLU A 86 15.32 19.57 13.04
CA GLU A 86 16.51 18.78 13.30
C GLU A 86 16.96 18.07 12.02
N PRO A 87 18.26 17.77 11.88
CA PRO A 87 18.79 16.96 10.78
C PRO A 87 17.97 15.68 10.52
N ILE A 88 17.92 15.26 9.26
CA ILE A 88 17.11 14.10 8.87
C ILE A 88 17.57 12.82 9.60
N ASP A 89 18.87 12.65 9.79
CA ASP A 89 19.41 11.47 10.46
C ASP A 89 19.02 11.44 11.95
N ASP A 90 18.96 12.59 12.62
CA ASP A 90 18.44 12.70 13.99
C ASP A 90 16.93 12.39 14.06
N CYS A 91 16.18 12.77 13.02
CA CYS A 91 14.76 12.42 12.90
C CYS A 91 14.59 10.91 12.80
N VAL A 92 15.37 10.26 11.94
CA VAL A 92 15.36 8.81 11.73
C VAL A 92 15.74 8.08 13.01
N ASP A 93 16.85 8.46 13.65
CA ASP A 93 17.34 7.78 14.84
C ASP A 93 16.36 7.89 16.00
N TYR A 94 15.68 9.02 16.17
CA TYR A 94 14.64 9.15 17.18
C TYR A 94 13.40 8.29 16.90
N ILE A 95 12.97 8.22 15.63
CA ILE A 95 11.86 7.34 15.22
C ILE A 95 12.22 5.88 15.50
N VAL A 96 13.43 5.47 15.13
CA VAL A 96 13.93 4.10 15.36
C VAL A 96 14.06 3.80 16.84
N GLN A 97 14.57 4.73 17.64
CA GLN A 97 14.63 4.60 19.10
C GLN A 97 13.25 4.29 19.70
N LEU A 98 12.21 5.05 19.34
CA LEU A 98 10.85 4.83 19.83
C LEU A 98 10.31 3.44 19.45
N LEU A 99 10.64 2.96 18.25
CA LEU A 99 10.22 1.65 17.77
C LEU A 99 10.96 0.51 18.47
N ASP A 100 12.26 0.67 18.72
CA ASP A 100 13.07 -0.29 19.46
C ASP A 100 12.62 -0.38 20.93
N GLU A 101 12.39 0.76 21.57
CA GLU A 101 11.83 0.81 22.92
C GLU A 101 10.44 0.18 23.02
N ALA A 102 9.61 0.30 21.97
CA ALA A 102 8.28 -0.32 21.93
C ALA A 102 8.34 -1.83 21.66
N ALA A 103 9.32 -2.30 20.88
CA ALA A 103 9.50 -3.71 20.55
C ALA A 103 10.23 -4.49 21.66
N ALA A 104 10.84 -3.80 22.62
CA ALA A 104 11.53 -4.38 23.77
C ALA A 104 10.59 -5.12 24.73
N GLU A 105 11.14 -6.13 25.42
CA GLU A 105 10.58 -6.81 26.60
C GLU A 105 9.08 -7.18 26.53
N ASP A 106 8.66 -7.77 25.42
CA ASP A 106 7.35 -8.42 25.22
C ASP A 106 6.08 -7.58 25.53
N ALA A 107 6.21 -6.25 25.60
CA ALA A 107 5.10 -5.35 25.87
C ALA A 107 4.06 -5.33 24.72
N LEU A 108 4.52 -5.45 23.48
CA LEU A 108 3.63 -5.56 22.31
C LEU A 108 3.27 -7.02 22.03
N PRO A 109 1.98 -7.32 21.78
CA PRO A 109 1.56 -8.68 21.49
C PRO A 109 2.11 -9.18 20.16
N VAL A 110 2.40 -10.48 20.09
CA VAL A 110 2.77 -11.17 18.83
C VAL A 110 1.62 -11.12 17.83
N SER A 111 0.40 -11.36 18.31
CA SER A 111 -0.83 -11.28 17.55
C SER A 111 -1.97 -10.79 18.43
N ILE A 112 -2.92 -10.08 17.84
CA ILE A 112 -4.14 -9.65 18.52
C ILE A 112 -5.03 -10.87 18.75
N GLN A 113 -5.26 -11.22 20.02
CA GLN A 113 -6.06 -12.39 20.41
C GLN A 113 -7.56 -12.10 20.30
N ASP A 114 -8.02 -10.98 20.87
CA ASP A 114 -9.41 -10.55 20.74
C ASP A 114 -9.59 -9.69 19.48
N VAL A 115 -9.77 -10.38 18.36
CA VAL A 115 -10.04 -9.75 17.05
C VAL A 115 -11.39 -9.02 16.98
N THR A 116 -12.28 -9.20 17.97
CA THR A 116 -13.60 -8.55 17.95
C THR A 116 -13.50 -7.12 18.46
N THR A 117 -12.72 -6.90 19.52
CA THR A 117 -12.63 -5.60 20.20
C THR A 117 -11.29 -4.90 19.99
N GLU A 118 -10.20 -5.65 19.74
CA GLU A 118 -8.84 -5.11 19.67
C GLU A 118 -8.22 -5.11 18.26
N LEU A 119 -8.95 -5.56 17.24
CA LEU A 119 -8.41 -5.61 15.88
C LEU A 119 -7.99 -4.22 15.39
N GLY A 120 -6.72 -4.10 15.00
CA GLY A 120 -6.11 -2.83 14.58
C GLY A 120 -5.23 -2.17 15.65
N ARG A 121 -5.19 -2.71 16.88
CA ARG A 121 -4.15 -2.34 17.86
C ARG A 121 -2.75 -2.70 17.36
N ILE A 122 -1.76 -2.00 17.90
CA ILE A 122 -0.36 -2.16 17.50
C ILE A 122 0.17 -3.50 18.05
N SER A 123 0.80 -4.28 17.16
CA SER A 123 1.50 -5.52 17.49
C SER A 123 3.01 -5.35 17.32
N LYS A 124 3.80 -6.30 17.82
CA LYS A 124 5.25 -6.31 17.65
C LYS A 124 5.65 -6.40 16.16
N ALA A 125 4.87 -7.13 15.36
CA ALA A 125 5.06 -7.17 13.90
C ALA A 125 4.93 -5.78 13.26
N ILE A 126 3.99 -4.95 13.72
CA ILE A 126 3.79 -3.59 13.21
C ILE A 126 4.99 -2.70 13.55
N ALA A 127 5.51 -2.77 14.78
CA ALA A 127 6.66 -1.98 15.20
C ALA A 127 7.92 -2.31 14.37
N LEU A 128 8.22 -3.61 14.22
CA LEU A 128 9.38 -4.08 13.45
C LEU A 128 9.25 -3.74 11.96
N ALA A 129 8.05 -3.92 11.39
CA ALA A 129 7.81 -3.62 9.99
C ALA A 129 7.89 -2.11 9.69
N LEU A 130 7.39 -1.26 10.59
CA LEU A 130 7.54 0.19 10.48
C LEU A 130 9.01 0.61 10.59
N LYS A 131 9.79 -0.01 11.49
CA LYS A 131 11.23 0.24 11.61
C LYS A 131 11.97 -0.09 10.31
N ALA A 132 11.64 -1.23 9.69
CA ALA A 132 12.19 -1.61 8.39
C ALA A 132 11.90 -0.56 7.31
N GLU A 133 10.64 -0.11 7.19
CA GLU A 133 10.25 0.93 6.23
C GLU A 133 10.98 2.26 6.45
N VAL A 134 11.11 2.69 7.72
CA VAL A 134 11.84 3.91 8.12
C VAL A 134 13.30 3.83 7.70
N LEU A 135 13.97 2.72 7.98
CA LEU A 135 15.40 2.55 7.69
C LEU A 135 15.68 2.43 6.19
N VAL A 136 14.85 1.72 5.42
CA VAL A 136 14.96 1.69 3.95
C VAL A 136 14.75 3.10 3.37
N THR A 137 13.75 3.83 3.88
CA THR A 137 13.53 5.22 3.47
C THR A 137 14.75 6.09 3.77
N ALA A 138 15.35 5.97 4.95
CA ALA A 138 16.54 6.72 5.33
C ALA A 138 17.79 6.36 4.50
N ALA A 139 17.91 5.11 4.05
CA ALA A 139 19.01 4.64 3.20
C ALA A 139 18.85 5.04 1.72
N SER A 140 17.63 5.38 1.31
CA SER A 140 17.29 5.73 -0.08
C SER A 140 18.00 7.00 -0.58
N PRO A 141 18.25 7.13 -1.90
CA PRO A 141 19.05 8.22 -2.46
C PRO A 141 18.60 9.64 -2.10
N LEU A 142 17.30 9.84 -1.82
CA LEU A 142 16.77 11.15 -1.40
C LEU A 142 17.38 11.63 -0.07
N PHE A 143 17.66 10.72 0.85
CA PHE A 143 18.09 11.00 2.23
C PHE A 143 19.54 10.60 2.52
N ASN A 144 20.16 9.84 1.62
CA ASN A 144 21.49 9.29 1.80
C ASN A 144 22.46 9.77 0.70
N GLY A 145 23.02 10.96 0.87
CA GLY A 145 24.00 11.52 -0.07
C GLY A 145 23.42 12.36 -1.20
N ASN A 146 22.24 12.96 -1.01
CA ASN A 146 21.61 13.77 -2.05
C ASN A 146 22.25 15.17 -2.19
N PRO A 147 22.91 15.50 -3.31
CA PRO A 147 23.56 16.80 -3.49
C PRO A 147 22.58 17.96 -3.65
N ASP A 148 21.33 17.70 -4.06
CA ASP A 148 20.32 18.75 -4.32
C ASP A 148 19.94 19.53 -3.05
N TYR A 149 20.10 18.90 -1.87
CA TYR A 149 19.80 19.50 -0.57
C TYR A 149 21.04 19.99 0.18
N SER A 150 22.21 20.05 -0.46
CA SER A 150 23.45 20.55 0.15
C SER A 150 23.32 21.95 0.76
N ASN A 151 22.56 22.85 0.13
CA ASN A 151 22.32 24.20 0.63
C ASN A 151 21.06 24.33 1.51
N PHE A 152 20.38 23.23 1.81
CA PHE A 152 19.19 23.24 2.67
C PHE A 152 19.62 23.15 4.15
N VAL A 153 19.88 24.33 4.72
CA VAL A 153 20.39 24.50 6.09
C VAL A 153 19.41 25.32 6.94
N ASN A 154 19.51 25.15 8.25
CA ASN A 154 18.86 26.05 9.21
C ASN A 154 19.52 27.44 9.21
N LYS A 155 18.90 28.42 9.90
CA LYS A 155 19.43 29.79 10.04
C LYS A 155 20.78 29.86 10.76
N ASP A 156 21.09 28.87 11.58
CA ASP A 156 22.36 28.70 12.28
C ASP A 156 23.44 27.97 11.43
N ASN A 157 23.12 27.66 10.17
CA ASN A 157 23.91 26.85 9.23
C ASN A 157 24.01 25.36 9.58
N THR A 158 23.16 24.85 10.47
CA THR A 158 23.05 23.40 10.69
C THR A 158 22.56 22.71 9.41
N GLN A 159 23.32 21.74 8.93
CA GLN A 159 23.00 20.94 7.75
C GLN A 159 21.82 20.00 8.04
N LEU A 160 20.77 20.05 7.20
CA LEU A 160 19.56 19.26 7.46
C LEU A 160 19.51 17.92 6.70
N PHE A 161 20.23 17.80 5.59
CA PHE A 161 20.40 16.55 4.83
C PHE A 161 21.87 16.18 4.76
N ASN A 162 22.17 14.91 4.98
CA ASN A 162 23.52 14.39 4.81
C ASN A 162 23.91 14.39 3.31
N PRO A 163 24.92 15.17 2.88
CA PRO A 163 25.34 15.24 1.49
C PRO A 163 26.26 14.09 1.09
N VAL A 164 26.71 13.26 2.05
CA VAL A 164 27.62 12.15 1.83
C VAL A 164 26.85 10.84 1.89
N TYR A 165 27.03 10.00 0.88
CA TYR A 165 26.47 8.66 0.86
C TYR A 165 27.11 7.78 1.95
N ASP A 166 26.27 7.10 2.71
CA ASP A 166 26.65 6.16 3.77
C ASP A 166 26.12 4.75 3.45
N PRO A 167 26.99 3.78 3.13
CA PRO A 167 26.58 2.41 2.83
C PRO A 167 26.01 1.67 4.06
N GLU A 168 26.39 2.05 5.28
CA GLU A 168 25.93 1.36 6.50
C GLU A 168 24.41 1.50 6.72
N LYS A 169 23.79 2.55 6.15
CA LYS A 169 22.33 2.72 6.19
C LYS A 169 21.60 1.55 5.50
N TRP A 170 22.14 1.04 4.40
CA TRP A 170 21.56 -0.11 3.71
C TRP A 170 21.75 -1.41 4.50
N GLU A 171 22.90 -1.59 5.16
CA GLU A 171 23.13 -2.75 6.03
C GLU A 171 22.16 -2.76 7.23
N ARG A 172 21.97 -1.60 7.89
CA ARG A 172 20.98 -1.42 8.97
C ARG A 172 19.56 -1.73 8.48
N ALA A 173 19.20 -1.24 7.31
CA ALA A 173 17.89 -1.46 6.71
C ALA A 173 17.66 -2.95 6.35
N ALA A 174 18.64 -3.62 5.76
CA ALA A 174 18.56 -5.04 5.44
C ALA A 174 18.38 -5.89 6.70
N LYS A 175 19.15 -5.60 7.75
CA LYS A 175 19.02 -6.28 9.06
C LYS A 175 17.63 -6.11 9.67
N ALA A 176 17.10 -4.88 9.70
CA ALA A 176 15.78 -4.61 10.27
C ALA A 176 14.65 -5.25 9.46
N SER A 177 14.73 -5.22 8.13
CA SER A 177 13.76 -5.90 7.25
C SER A 177 13.77 -7.41 7.47
N LYS A 178 14.96 -8.03 7.59
CA LYS A 178 15.11 -9.46 7.87
C LYS A 178 14.52 -9.84 9.23
N GLU A 179 14.81 -9.08 10.26
CA GLU A 179 14.24 -9.27 11.60
C GLU A 179 12.70 -9.22 11.58
N ALA A 180 12.12 -8.23 10.89
CA ALA A 180 10.68 -8.10 10.75
C ALA A 180 10.06 -9.30 10.01
N ILE A 181 10.69 -9.76 8.92
CA ILE A 181 10.26 -10.94 8.16
C ILE A 181 10.27 -12.19 9.03
N ASP A 182 11.39 -12.46 9.72
CA ASP A 182 11.55 -13.66 10.53
C ASP A 182 10.52 -13.68 11.68
N PHE A 183 10.27 -12.52 12.30
CA PHE A 183 9.20 -12.38 13.27
C PHE A 183 7.82 -12.69 12.66
N CYS A 184 7.52 -12.13 11.49
CA CYS A 184 6.26 -12.36 10.80
C CYS A 184 6.05 -13.85 10.45
N HIS A 185 7.07 -14.56 9.97
CA HIS A 185 6.98 -15.99 9.70
C HIS A 185 6.71 -16.80 10.95
N ASN A 186 7.42 -16.51 12.05
CA ASN A 186 7.18 -17.15 13.35
C ASN A 186 5.77 -16.87 13.88
N ALA A 187 5.21 -15.68 13.59
CA ALA A 187 3.84 -15.30 13.90
C ALA A 187 2.80 -15.77 12.86
N SER A 188 3.16 -16.69 11.96
CA SER A 188 2.28 -17.30 10.95
C SER A 188 1.72 -16.35 9.88
N TYR A 189 2.33 -15.19 9.67
CA TYR A 189 2.04 -14.35 8.51
C TYR A 189 2.53 -15.04 7.23
N LYS A 190 1.75 -14.93 6.16
CA LYS A 190 2.08 -15.51 4.85
C LYS A 190 1.45 -14.73 3.71
N LEU A 191 2.03 -14.83 2.52
CA LEU A 191 1.46 -14.21 1.33
C LEU A 191 0.04 -14.72 1.08
N TYR A 192 -0.85 -13.81 0.69
CA TYR A 192 -2.23 -14.13 0.39
C TYR A 192 -2.35 -14.93 -0.89
N THR A 193 -3.16 -15.98 -0.80
CA THR A 193 -3.70 -16.73 -1.92
C THR A 193 -5.22 -16.83 -1.77
N TYR A 194 -5.93 -16.81 -2.90
CA TYR A 194 -7.39 -16.84 -2.89
C TYR A 194 -7.93 -18.12 -2.25
N ASN A 195 -8.98 -18.01 -1.45
CA ASN A 195 -9.58 -19.15 -0.76
C ASN A 195 -10.68 -19.76 -1.63
N LEU A 196 -10.39 -20.90 -2.28
CA LEU A 196 -11.37 -21.64 -3.08
C LEU A 196 -12.57 -22.13 -2.26
N SER A 197 -12.42 -22.40 -0.97
CA SER A 197 -13.55 -22.80 -0.12
C SER A 197 -14.61 -21.70 0.01
N SER A 198 -14.22 -20.42 -0.19
CA SER A 198 -15.16 -19.29 -0.18
C SER A 198 -15.95 -19.14 -1.48
N ASN A 199 -15.54 -19.83 -2.55
CA ASN A 199 -16.22 -19.85 -3.83
C ASN A 199 -16.14 -21.27 -4.42
N PRO A 200 -17.12 -22.15 -4.11
CA PRO A 200 -17.04 -23.57 -4.44
C PRO A 200 -17.13 -23.85 -5.95
N GLN A 201 -17.27 -22.82 -6.79
CA GLN A 201 -17.15 -22.95 -8.24
C GLN A 201 -15.69 -23.22 -8.61
N ASN A 202 -15.44 -24.27 -9.39
CA ASN A 202 -14.12 -24.54 -9.93
C ASN A 202 -13.73 -23.39 -10.87
N ILE A 203 -12.67 -22.63 -10.53
CA ILE A 203 -12.16 -21.52 -11.35
C ILE A 203 -10.85 -21.92 -12.01
N SER A 204 -10.55 -21.32 -13.16
CA SER A 204 -9.26 -21.52 -13.83
C SER A 204 -8.07 -21.09 -12.95
N PRO A 205 -6.88 -21.68 -13.15
CA PRO A 205 -5.64 -21.22 -12.52
C PRO A 205 -5.37 -19.73 -12.72
N GLU A 206 -5.69 -19.19 -13.90
CA GLU A 206 -5.54 -17.77 -14.22
C GLU A 206 -6.47 -16.92 -13.35
N THR A 207 -7.73 -17.33 -13.18
CA THR A 207 -8.68 -16.63 -12.31
C THR A 207 -8.31 -16.74 -10.85
N TYR A 208 -7.78 -17.87 -10.41
CA TYR A 208 -7.22 -18.04 -9.07
C TYR A 208 -6.09 -17.04 -8.77
N ILE A 209 -5.13 -16.88 -9.68
CA ILE A 209 -4.01 -15.94 -9.51
C ILE A 209 -4.52 -14.50 -9.51
N LYS A 210 -5.38 -14.11 -10.46
CA LYS A 210 -5.99 -12.76 -10.48
C LYS A 210 -6.72 -12.44 -9.18
N MET A 211 -7.47 -13.39 -8.62
CA MET A 211 -8.16 -13.18 -7.34
C MET A 211 -7.20 -13.14 -6.15
N SER A 212 -6.09 -13.89 -6.20
CA SER A 212 -5.02 -13.80 -5.20
C SER A 212 -4.38 -12.41 -5.21
N VAL A 213 -4.11 -11.85 -6.39
CA VAL A 213 -3.57 -10.48 -6.55
C VAL A 213 -4.52 -9.43 -5.99
N ARG A 214 -5.83 -9.52 -6.28
CA ARG A 214 -6.84 -8.59 -5.74
C ARG A 214 -7.02 -8.76 -4.23
N GLY A 215 -7.20 -10.01 -3.79
CA GLY A 215 -7.42 -10.35 -2.38
C GLY A 215 -6.24 -10.01 -1.48
N SER A 216 -5.01 -9.96 -2.01
CA SER A 216 -3.83 -9.47 -1.27
C SER A 216 -3.97 -8.03 -0.75
N VAL A 217 -4.93 -7.27 -1.26
CA VAL A 217 -5.30 -5.93 -0.80
C VAL A 217 -6.69 -5.94 -0.16
N THR A 218 -7.66 -6.60 -0.79
CA THR A 218 -9.08 -6.39 -0.46
C THR A 218 -9.68 -7.47 0.45
N ALA A 219 -9.02 -8.61 0.65
CA ALA A 219 -9.60 -9.71 1.42
C ALA A 219 -9.58 -9.41 2.92
N ARG A 220 -10.72 -9.65 3.59
CA ARG A 220 -10.76 -9.68 5.05
C ARG A 220 -10.11 -10.96 5.56
N GLY A 221 -9.44 -10.88 6.71
CA GLY A 221 -8.67 -12.01 7.26
C GLY A 221 -7.46 -12.38 6.41
N ASN A 222 -6.94 -11.44 5.60
CA ASN A 222 -5.75 -11.63 4.81
C ASN A 222 -4.51 -11.86 5.73
N PRO A 223 -3.86 -13.04 5.72
CA PRO A 223 -2.71 -13.33 6.58
C PRO A 223 -1.43 -12.62 6.13
N GLU A 224 -1.44 -11.92 5.00
CA GLU A 224 -0.36 -11.06 4.51
C GLU A 224 -0.39 -9.69 5.19
N MET A 225 -1.50 -9.33 5.85
CA MET A 225 -1.76 -8.00 6.39
C MET A 225 -1.07 -7.79 7.74
N ILE A 226 0.02 -7.03 7.78
CA ILE A 226 0.76 -6.72 9.01
C ILE A 226 0.07 -5.58 9.76
N TRP A 227 -0.18 -4.46 9.07
CA TRP A 227 -0.86 -3.31 9.65
C TRP A 227 -2.12 -2.92 8.85
N PRO A 228 -3.31 -3.37 9.28
CA PRO A 228 -4.57 -2.92 8.71
C PRO A 228 -5.04 -1.59 9.32
N ASN A 229 -5.41 -0.62 8.49
CA ASN A 229 -6.21 0.51 8.96
C ASN A 229 -7.68 0.12 9.04
N THR A 230 -8.14 -0.20 10.25
CA THR A 230 -9.52 -0.66 10.51
C THR A 230 -10.56 0.47 10.50
N ARG A 231 -10.12 1.74 10.49
CA ARG A 231 -11.01 2.91 10.42
C ARG A 231 -11.29 3.36 8.98
N THR A 232 -10.57 2.85 7.99
CA THR A 232 -10.76 3.26 6.60
C THR A 232 -12.12 2.82 6.06
N THR A 233 -12.80 3.74 5.37
CA THR A 233 -13.94 3.44 4.51
C THR A 233 -13.49 3.49 3.04
N THR A 234 -13.33 2.31 2.45
CA THR A 234 -12.90 2.09 1.07
C THR A 234 -14.04 2.22 0.06
N GLY A 235 -15.30 2.35 0.46
CA GLY A 235 -16.43 2.38 -0.45
C GLY A 235 -16.35 3.49 -1.50
N THR A 236 -15.87 4.68 -1.13
CA THR A 236 -15.64 5.76 -2.11
C THR A 236 -14.49 5.41 -3.05
N LEU A 237 -13.35 4.95 -2.53
CA LEU A 237 -12.21 4.50 -3.34
C LEU A 237 -12.64 3.44 -4.36
N GLN A 238 -13.41 2.45 -3.92
CA GLN A 238 -13.92 1.38 -4.79
C GLN A 238 -14.86 1.90 -5.87
N ARG A 239 -15.75 2.85 -5.57
CA ARG A 239 -16.61 3.50 -6.57
C ARG A 239 -15.81 4.26 -7.63
N GLU A 240 -14.71 4.90 -7.22
CA GLU A 240 -13.81 5.58 -8.15
C GLU A 240 -12.94 4.58 -8.95
N ALA A 241 -12.63 3.42 -8.38
CA ALA A 241 -11.87 2.37 -9.07
C ALA A 241 -12.73 1.47 -10.00
N GLN A 242 -14.04 1.40 -9.78
CA GLN A 242 -14.94 0.47 -10.46
C GLN A 242 -15.34 0.97 -11.85
N ALA A 243 -15.08 0.17 -12.89
CA ALA A 243 -15.61 0.40 -14.24
C ALA A 243 -17.13 0.15 -14.25
N ARG A 244 -17.87 0.80 -15.16
CA ARG A 244 -19.29 0.49 -15.36
C ARG A 244 -19.43 -0.75 -16.25
N LEU A 245 -19.94 -1.83 -15.67
CA LEU A 245 -19.98 -3.16 -16.29
C LEU A 245 -21.36 -3.56 -16.86
N ASP A 246 -22.42 -2.85 -16.47
CA ASP A 246 -23.81 -3.22 -16.80
C ASP A 246 -24.56 -2.04 -17.44
N ALA A 247 -25.29 -2.38 -18.50
CA ALA A 247 -26.22 -1.53 -19.23
C ALA A 247 -27.39 -1.05 -18.37
N GLY A 248 -27.88 -1.93 -17.48
CA GLY A 248 -29.05 -1.70 -16.63
C GLY A 248 -28.82 -0.66 -15.52
N ILE A 249 -27.57 -0.28 -15.27
CA ILE A 249 -27.23 0.78 -14.32
C ILE A 249 -27.56 2.13 -14.98
N ALA A 250 -28.79 2.61 -14.85
CA ALA A 250 -29.25 3.87 -15.44
C ALA A 250 -28.45 5.10 -14.93
N ASN A 251 -27.93 5.03 -13.70
CA ASN A 251 -27.24 6.15 -13.07
C ASN A 251 -25.72 5.99 -13.08
N ALA A 252 -25.05 6.65 -14.03
CA ALA A 252 -23.59 6.80 -14.04
C ALA A 252 -23.06 7.46 -12.75
N SER A 253 -23.92 8.18 -12.00
CA SER A 253 -24.01 8.22 -10.52
C SER A 253 -22.92 7.54 -9.70
N VAL A 254 -22.88 6.23 -9.89
CA VAL A 254 -22.62 5.27 -8.84
C VAL A 254 -21.18 4.73 -8.90
N VAL A 255 -20.61 4.63 -10.10
CA VAL A 255 -19.28 4.07 -10.39
C VAL A 255 -18.69 4.72 -11.65
N GLY A 256 -17.44 4.42 -11.99
CA GLY A 256 -16.81 4.86 -13.25
C GLY A 256 -16.18 6.24 -13.18
N LYS A 257 -15.81 6.70 -11.97
CA LYS A 257 -15.26 8.04 -11.74
C LYS A 257 -13.79 8.01 -11.36
N GLY A 258 -12.96 8.89 -11.92
CA GLY A 258 -11.80 9.45 -11.22
C GLY A 258 -10.48 8.68 -11.30
N MET A 259 -10.40 7.40 -10.90
CA MET A 259 -9.10 6.72 -10.86
C MET A 259 -8.76 6.05 -12.18
N SER A 260 -7.77 6.62 -12.85
CA SER A 260 -7.40 6.28 -14.23
C SER A 260 -5.91 5.93 -14.27
N PRO A 261 -5.51 4.64 -14.15
CA PRO A 261 -4.13 4.22 -14.31
C PRO A 261 -3.54 4.76 -15.61
N THR A 262 -2.35 5.32 -15.55
CA THR A 262 -1.72 5.90 -16.74
C THR A 262 -1.29 4.80 -17.72
N LEU A 263 -1.11 5.15 -18.99
CA LEU A 263 -0.51 4.24 -19.98
C LEU A 263 0.87 3.75 -19.51
N LYS A 264 1.67 4.62 -18.89
CA LYS A 264 2.95 4.26 -18.25
C LYS A 264 2.79 3.15 -17.21
N MET A 265 1.75 3.21 -16.37
CA MET A 265 1.47 2.15 -15.40
C MET A 265 1.04 0.85 -16.09
N ALA A 266 0.25 0.92 -17.16
CA ALA A 266 -0.12 -0.27 -17.94
C ALA A 266 1.10 -0.94 -18.62
N GLU A 267 2.09 -0.15 -19.04
CA GLU A 267 3.35 -0.63 -19.64
C GLU A 267 4.37 -1.13 -18.61
N ALA A 268 4.25 -0.72 -17.33
CA ALA A 268 5.16 -1.18 -16.27
C ALA A 268 4.91 -2.63 -15.79
N PHE A 269 3.77 -3.23 -16.17
CA PHE A 269 3.57 -4.67 -15.99
C PHE A 269 4.42 -5.46 -17.00
N TYR A 270 4.81 -6.66 -16.62
CA TYR A 270 5.62 -7.55 -17.45
C TYR A 270 4.80 -8.24 -18.56
N THR A 271 5.52 -8.88 -19.47
CA THR A 271 4.94 -9.88 -20.38
C THR A 271 4.56 -11.15 -19.63
N GLU A 272 3.91 -12.10 -20.29
CA GLU A 272 3.63 -13.42 -19.74
C GLU A 272 4.88 -14.22 -19.33
N ASN A 273 6.04 -13.87 -19.89
CA ASN A 273 7.35 -14.44 -19.51
C ASN A 273 7.91 -13.82 -18.22
N GLY A 274 7.25 -12.80 -17.67
CA GLY A 274 7.59 -12.20 -16.39
C GLY A 274 8.80 -11.24 -16.44
N ILE A 275 9.10 -10.69 -17.61
CA ILE A 275 10.15 -9.69 -17.83
C ILE A 275 9.56 -8.39 -18.41
N PRO A 276 10.26 -7.24 -18.27
CA PRO A 276 9.81 -5.96 -18.83
C PRO A 276 9.49 -6.05 -20.32
N LEU A 277 8.48 -5.27 -20.77
CA LEU A 277 8.02 -5.29 -22.17
C LEU A 277 9.14 -5.00 -23.18
N GLU A 278 10.07 -4.12 -22.82
CA GLU A 278 11.20 -3.71 -23.65
C GLU A 278 12.39 -4.69 -23.60
N GLU A 279 12.37 -5.66 -22.69
CA GLU A 279 13.40 -6.69 -22.52
C GLU A 279 12.96 -8.05 -23.08
N ASP A 280 11.70 -8.19 -23.51
CA ASP A 280 11.16 -9.44 -24.06
C ASP A 280 11.22 -9.46 -25.59
N ASP A 281 12.27 -10.07 -26.14
CA ASP A 281 12.44 -10.25 -27.58
C ASP A 281 11.30 -11.05 -28.25
N ALA A 282 10.54 -11.85 -27.48
CA ALA A 282 9.42 -12.63 -27.99
C ALA A 282 8.11 -11.82 -28.05
N TRP A 283 8.06 -10.63 -27.46
CA TRP A 283 6.88 -9.78 -27.39
C TRP A 283 7.00 -8.58 -28.34
N ASP A 284 6.00 -8.33 -29.19
CA ASP A 284 6.04 -7.28 -30.22
C ASP A 284 5.89 -5.87 -29.61
N TYR A 285 7.00 -5.34 -29.09
CA TYR A 285 7.03 -4.01 -28.49
C TYR A 285 6.71 -2.90 -29.50
N ALA A 286 7.19 -3.03 -30.75
CA ALA A 286 6.98 -2.02 -31.78
C ALA A 286 5.50 -1.94 -32.20
N GLY A 287 4.83 -3.09 -32.29
CA GLY A 287 3.44 -3.22 -32.68
C GLY A 287 2.42 -3.08 -31.55
N ARG A 288 2.84 -2.79 -30.30
CA ARG A 288 1.96 -2.81 -29.11
C ARG A 288 0.68 -1.96 -29.19
N TYR A 289 0.65 -0.90 -29.99
CA TYR A 289 -0.56 -0.08 -30.18
C TYR A 289 -1.43 -0.51 -31.37
N SER A 290 -1.01 -1.52 -32.12
CA SER A 290 -1.81 -2.13 -33.18
C SER A 290 -3.00 -2.88 -32.60
N LEU A 291 -4.06 -3.03 -33.39
CA LEU A 291 -5.25 -3.76 -32.97
C LEU A 291 -5.07 -5.27 -33.15
N ARG A 292 -5.41 -6.03 -32.10
CA ARG A 292 -5.50 -7.50 -32.12
C ARG A 292 -6.89 -7.94 -31.67
N THR A 293 -7.38 -9.01 -32.28
CA THR A 293 -8.66 -9.64 -31.93
C THR A 293 -8.40 -10.82 -31.01
N ALA A 294 -9.11 -10.87 -29.88
CA ALA A 294 -8.95 -11.93 -28.91
C ALA A 294 -9.51 -13.28 -29.37
N VAL A 295 -8.80 -14.36 -29.06
CA VAL A 295 -9.15 -15.74 -29.41
C VAL A 295 -9.81 -16.47 -28.23
N ALA A 296 -10.39 -17.65 -28.49
CA ALA A 296 -11.12 -18.41 -27.47
C ALA A 296 -10.25 -18.84 -26.27
N ALA A 297 -8.95 -19.08 -26.48
CA ALA A 297 -8.01 -19.41 -25.41
C ALA A 297 -7.84 -18.27 -24.39
N GLU A 298 -8.12 -17.03 -24.78
CA GLU A 298 -7.93 -15.83 -23.96
C GLU A 298 -9.22 -15.41 -23.24
N LYS A 299 -10.29 -16.22 -23.30
CA LYS A 299 -11.64 -15.88 -22.79
C LYS A 299 -11.68 -15.43 -21.33
N ASN A 300 -10.70 -15.83 -20.52
CA ASN A 300 -10.60 -15.47 -19.10
C ASN A 300 -9.88 -14.12 -18.89
N LEU A 301 -9.27 -13.55 -19.92
CA LEU A 301 -8.46 -12.33 -19.88
C LEU A 301 -9.14 -11.19 -20.64
N ILE A 302 -9.59 -11.49 -21.85
CA ILE A 302 -10.19 -10.54 -22.80
C ILE A 302 -11.43 -11.19 -23.42
N GLN A 303 -12.47 -10.40 -23.66
CA GLN A 303 -13.69 -10.84 -24.34
C GLN A 303 -13.35 -11.49 -25.69
N THR A 304 -13.77 -12.73 -25.89
CA THR A 304 -13.53 -13.46 -27.15
C THR A 304 -14.10 -12.70 -28.36
N SER A 305 -13.34 -12.69 -29.45
CA SER A 305 -13.64 -11.95 -30.68
C SER A 305 -13.70 -10.42 -30.53
N TYR A 306 -13.31 -9.88 -29.38
CA TYR A 306 -13.22 -8.44 -29.18
C TYR A 306 -11.87 -7.91 -29.64
N GLN A 307 -11.88 -6.76 -30.30
CA GLN A 307 -10.68 -6.10 -30.80
C GLN A 307 -10.25 -4.98 -29.86
N THR A 308 -9.01 -5.06 -29.37
CA THR A 308 -8.36 -4.08 -28.47
C THR A 308 -6.87 -3.94 -28.82
N ALA A 309 -6.14 -3.06 -28.14
CA ALA A 309 -4.71 -2.84 -28.39
C ALA A 309 -3.87 -4.07 -28.05
N SER A 310 -2.85 -4.36 -28.85
CA SER A 310 -1.93 -5.50 -28.67
C SER A 310 -1.20 -5.46 -27.32
N LEU A 311 -1.01 -4.26 -26.76
CA LEU A 311 -0.48 -4.01 -25.42
C LEU A 311 -1.23 -4.79 -24.32
N HIS A 312 -2.49 -5.14 -24.53
CA HIS A 312 -3.30 -5.84 -23.54
C HIS A 312 -3.16 -7.37 -23.57
N PHE A 313 -2.45 -7.91 -24.56
CA PHE A 313 -2.28 -9.35 -24.77
C PHE A 313 -0.94 -9.84 -24.24
N ASP A 314 -0.88 -11.14 -23.92
CA ASP A 314 0.33 -11.86 -23.52
C ASP A 314 1.06 -11.17 -22.36
N ARG A 315 0.27 -10.71 -21.37
CA ARG A 315 0.76 -10.01 -20.18
C ARG A 315 0.80 -10.93 -18.98
N GLU A 316 1.55 -10.52 -17.97
CA GLU A 316 1.57 -11.25 -16.70
C GLU A 316 0.19 -11.25 -15.98
N PRO A 317 -0.11 -12.24 -15.11
CA PRO A 317 -1.40 -12.32 -14.42
C PRO A 317 -1.73 -11.09 -13.55
N ARG A 318 -0.72 -10.40 -12.99
CA ARG A 318 -0.93 -9.18 -12.20
C ARG A 318 -1.57 -8.07 -13.03
N PHE A 319 -1.29 -7.98 -14.33
CA PHE A 319 -1.90 -7.00 -15.22
C PHE A 319 -3.43 -7.18 -15.25
N TYR A 320 -3.91 -8.39 -15.58
CA TYR A 320 -5.34 -8.71 -15.66
C TYR A 320 -6.07 -8.73 -14.30
N GLY A 321 -5.33 -8.95 -13.21
CA GLY A 321 -5.83 -8.86 -11.85
C GLY A 321 -5.95 -7.42 -11.34
N SER A 322 -5.07 -6.53 -11.80
CA SER A 322 -4.90 -5.19 -11.21
C SER A 322 -5.47 -4.06 -12.05
N VAL A 323 -5.47 -4.21 -13.37
CA VAL A 323 -5.88 -3.19 -14.34
C VAL A 323 -7.04 -3.74 -15.17
N ALA A 324 -8.05 -2.91 -15.42
CA ALA A 324 -9.06 -3.17 -16.43
C ALA A 324 -8.93 -2.16 -17.56
N PHE A 325 -9.29 -2.58 -18.77
CA PHE A 325 -9.16 -1.86 -20.04
C PHE A 325 -10.29 -2.26 -21.00
N ASP A 326 -10.40 -1.61 -22.14
CA ASP A 326 -11.42 -1.94 -23.16
C ASP A 326 -11.31 -3.39 -23.65
N GLY A 327 -12.37 -4.18 -23.47
CA GLY A 327 -12.44 -5.60 -23.77
C GLY A 327 -12.01 -6.54 -22.63
N SER A 328 -11.48 -6.00 -21.53
CA SER A 328 -11.00 -6.84 -20.41
C SER A 328 -12.14 -7.56 -19.68
N VAL A 329 -11.82 -8.76 -19.19
CA VAL A 329 -12.71 -9.58 -18.35
C VAL A 329 -12.71 -9.08 -16.91
N TRP A 330 -13.89 -8.99 -16.30
CA TRP A 330 -14.08 -8.61 -14.92
C TRP A 330 -14.87 -9.68 -14.14
N TYR A 331 -14.13 -10.55 -13.46
CA TYR A 331 -14.68 -11.58 -12.58
C TYR A 331 -15.02 -11.03 -11.18
N GLY A 332 -16.17 -11.41 -10.62
CA GLY A 332 -16.70 -10.91 -9.35
C GLY A 332 -17.86 -9.94 -9.54
N GLN A 333 -18.03 -8.97 -8.64
CA GLN A 333 -19.06 -7.94 -8.77
C GLN A 333 -20.49 -8.54 -8.73
N GLY A 334 -20.68 -9.60 -7.94
CA GLY A 334 -21.91 -10.40 -7.90
C GLY A 334 -22.02 -11.47 -8.99
N ASN A 335 -21.06 -11.54 -9.92
CA ASN A 335 -21.00 -12.54 -10.96
C ASN A 335 -19.70 -13.36 -10.86
N PHE A 336 -19.82 -14.55 -10.31
CA PHE A 336 -18.71 -15.49 -10.10
C PHE A 336 -18.73 -16.65 -11.12
N ILE A 337 -19.37 -16.44 -12.28
CA ILE A 337 -19.45 -17.41 -13.37
C ILE A 337 -18.37 -17.07 -14.41
N GLU A 338 -17.35 -17.92 -14.53
CA GLU A 338 -16.21 -17.65 -15.42
C GLU A 338 -16.57 -17.73 -16.91
N ASP A 339 -17.54 -18.55 -17.29
CA ASP A 339 -18.02 -18.66 -18.68
C ASP A 339 -18.96 -17.53 -19.11
N SER A 340 -19.40 -16.68 -18.17
CA SER A 340 -20.24 -15.52 -18.47
C SER A 340 -19.82 -14.34 -17.59
N PRO A 341 -18.56 -13.88 -17.67
CA PRO A 341 -18.07 -12.82 -16.81
C PRO A 341 -18.58 -11.45 -17.27
N TRP A 342 -18.33 -10.42 -16.48
CA TRP A 342 -18.51 -9.05 -16.95
C TRP A 342 -17.40 -8.66 -17.92
N TYR A 343 -17.70 -7.73 -18.83
CA TYR A 343 -16.74 -7.13 -19.75
C TYR A 343 -16.70 -5.62 -19.58
N VAL A 344 -15.51 -5.03 -19.75
CA VAL A 344 -15.36 -3.58 -19.78
C VAL A 344 -15.48 -3.09 -21.21
N ASN A 345 -16.57 -2.42 -21.54
CA ASN A 345 -16.78 -1.81 -22.86
C ASN A 345 -16.59 -0.29 -22.76
N ALA A 346 -15.41 0.18 -23.17
CA ALA A 346 -14.91 1.53 -22.89
C ALA A 346 -14.86 2.45 -24.12
N LYS A 347 -15.34 2.01 -25.30
CA LYS A 347 -15.44 2.88 -26.48
C LYS A 347 -16.54 3.93 -26.28
N LEU A 348 -16.47 5.02 -27.04
CA LEU A 348 -17.44 6.11 -26.98
C LEU A 348 -18.88 5.58 -27.11
N GLY A 349 -19.75 5.95 -26.17
CA GLY A 349 -21.15 5.53 -26.14
C GLY A 349 -21.39 4.15 -25.51
N GLN A 350 -20.35 3.38 -25.20
CA GLN A 350 -20.46 2.15 -24.43
C GLN A 350 -20.48 2.43 -22.92
N TYR A 351 -20.82 1.43 -22.11
CA TYR A 351 -21.14 1.61 -20.69
C TYR A 351 -20.00 2.24 -19.88
N ALA A 352 -18.77 1.75 -20.05
CA ALA A 352 -17.60 2.27 -19.35
C ALA A 352 -16.99 3.51 -20.03
N GLY A 353 -17.19 3.67 -21.34
CA GLY A 353 -16.71 4.82 -22.11
C GLY A 353 -17.54 6.08 -21.91
N GLY A 354 -18.79 5.91 -21.49
CA GLY A 354 -19.73 7.01 -21.23
C GLY A 354 -20.28 7.64 -22.52
N PRO A 355 -21.37 8.41 -22.42
CA PRO A 355 -21.92 9.15 -23.55
C PRO A 355 -21.00 10.32 -23.94
N PRO A 356 -21.07 10.81 -25.19
CA PRO A 356 -20.44 12.07 -25.59
C PRO A 356 -20.83 13.21 -24.64
N GLY A 357 -19.84 13.96 -24.13
CA GLY A 357 -20.06 15.04 -23.17
C GLY A 357 -20.35 14.59 -21.73
N GLY A 358 -20.30 13.29 -21.42
CA GLY A 358 -20.33 12.78 -20.06
C GLY A 358 -19.09 13.22 -19.25
N ASN A 359 -19.12 13.06 -17.93
CA ASN A 359 -18.00 13.38 -17.04
C ASN A 359 -17.64 12.22 -16.09
N ARG A 360 -18.15 11.02 -16.38
CA ARG A 360 -17.97 9.80 -15.57
C ARG A 360 -17.48 8.64 -16.42
N TYR A 361 -16.24 8.78 -16.85
CA TYR A 361 -15.46 7.77 -17.56
C TYR A 361 -13.99 7.88 -17.13
N SER A 362 -13.18 6.88 -17.45
CA SER A 362 -11.73 6.93 -17.22
C SER A 362 -11.05 7.82 -18.24
N ILE A 363 -10.27 8.80 -17.79
CA ILE A 363 -9.53 9.73 -18.67
C ILE A 363 -8.48 8.99 -19.52
N THR A 364 -8.03 7.83 -19.05
CA THR A 364 -6.98 7.02 -19.69
C THR A 364 -7.49 5.78 -20.39
N GLY A 365 -8.78 5.43 -20.22
CA GLY A 365 -9.33 4.14 -20.66
C GLY A 365 -8.99 2.94 -19.76
N TYR A 366 -8.31 3.16 -18.63
CA TYR A 366 -7.97 2.13 -17.64
C TYR A 366 -8.68 2.31 -16.30
N TRP A 367 -8.81 1.23 -15.53
CA TRP A 367 -9.34 1.24 -14.15
C TRP A 367 -8.48 0.40 -13.20
N PRO A 368 -8.24 0.82 -11.94
CA PRO A 368 -7.44 0.08 -10.97
C PRO A 368 -8.27 -1.01 -10.28
N LYS A 369 -8.63 -2.04 -11.05
CA LYS A 369 -9.40 -3.21 -10.62
C LYS A 369 -8.90 -3.87 -9.32
N LYS A 370 -7.58 -3.78 -9.04
CA LYS A 370 -6.97 -4.28 -7.79
C LYS A 370 -7.65 -3.76 -6.52
N LEU A 371 -8.10 -2.50 -6.56
CA LEU A 371 -8.65 -1.80 -5.41
C LEU A 371 -10.13 -2.12 -5.16
N VAL A 372 -10.80 -2.81 -6.09
CA VAL A 372 -12.21 -3.17 -5.97
C VAL A 372 -12.32 -4.59 -5.43
N ASN A 373 -12.98 -4.72 -4.27
CA ASN A 373 -13.22 -6.03 -3.67
C ASN A 373 -14.08 -6.90 -4.62
N PRO A 374 -13.66 -8.12 -4.98
CA PRO A 374 -14.45 -9.02 -5.84
C PRO A 374 -15.87 -9.32 -5.33
N ALA A 375 -16.08 -9.28 -4.01
CA ALA A 375 -17.36 -9.54 -3.35
C ALA A 375 -18.31 -8.32 -3.29
N SER A 376 -17.86 -7.12 -3.67
CA SER A 376 -18.76 -5.98 -3.92
C SER A 376 -19.80 -6.37 -4.98
N THR A 377 -20.98 -5.77 -4.99
CA THR A 377 -22.06 -6.15 -5.91
C THR A 377 -22.75 -4.94 -6.53
N TYR A 378 -23.42 -5.17 -7.65
CA TYR A 378 -24.46 -4.27 -8.14
C TYR A 378 -25.81 -4.75 -7.60
N ALA A 379 -26.53 -3.87 -6.88
CA ALA A 379 -27.93 -4.10 -6.55
C ALA A 379 -28.80 -3.62 -7.72
N ALA A 380 -29.79 -4.43 -8.11
CA ALA A 380 -30.69 -4.12 -9.22
C ALA A 380 -31.28 -2.70 -9.08
N ASN A 381 -31.16 -1.90 -10.15
CA ASN A 381 -31.72 -0.56 -10.33
C ASN A 381 -31.24 0.59 -9.43
N VAL A 382 -30.28 0.45 -8.48
CA VAL A 382 -29.92 1.60 -7.62
C VAL A 382 -28.42 1.78 -7.26
N ALA A 383 -27.64 0.77 -6.86
CA ALA A 383 -26.34 1.06 -6.22
C ALA A 383 -25.25 -0.02 -6.37
N PHE A 384 -24.00 0.43 -6.47
CA PHE A 384 -22.81 -0.37 -6.19
C PHE A 384 -22.65 -0.47 -4.68
N VAL A 385 -22.72 -1.69 -4.17
CA VAL A 385 -22.55 -2.00 -2.76
C VAL A 385 -21.12 -2.47 -2.57
N ALA A 386 -20.29 -1.59 -2.00
CA ALA A 386 -18.91 -1.90 -1.70
C ALA A 386 -18.83 -2.84 -0.49
N VAL A 387 -18.10 -3.95 -0.62
CA VAL A 387 -17.61 -4.69 0.54
C VAL A 387 -16.39 -3.96 1.08
N GLU A 388 -16.55 -3.33 2.23
CA GLU A 388 -15.50 -2.58 2.91
C GLU A 388 -14.37 -3.52 3.38
N TYR A 389 -13.13 -3.08 3.21
CA TYR A 389 -11.94 -3.78 3.70
C TYR A 389 -11.01 -2.80 4.43
N PRO A 390 -10.26 -3.25 5.45
CA PRO A 390 -9.26 -2.40 6.09
C PRO A 390 -8.14 -2.09 5.10
N TRP A 391 -7.70 -0.83 5.02
CA TRP A 391 -6.65 -0.44 4.10
C TRP A 391 -5.28 -1.01 4.56
N PRO A 392 -4.52 -1.69 3.68
CA PRO A 392 -3.18 -2.13 4.02
C PRO A 392 -2.22 -0.95 4.19
N ILE A 393 -1.79 -0.68 5.42
CA ILE A 393 -0.67 0.24 5.66
C ILE A 393 0.65 -0.49 5.36
N ILE A 394 0.83 -1.70 5.90
CA ILE A 394 2.01 -2.56 5.66
C ILE A 394 1.56 -4.01 5.46
N ARG A 395 2.12 -4.69 4.46
CA ARG A 395 1.91 -6.12 4.15
C ARG A 395 3.24 -6.87 4.09
N LEU A 396 3.18 -8.20 4.23
CA LEU A 396 4.37 -9.05 4.18
C LEU A 396 5.10 -8.97 2.83
N ALA A 397 4.38 -8.82 1.71
CA ALA A 397 5.01 -8.60 0.42
C ALA A 397 5.83 -7.30 0.37
N ASP A 398 5.42 -6.27 1.12
CA ASP A 398 6.16 -5.02 1.19
C ASP A 398 7.50 -5.26 1.90
N LEU A 399 7.50 -6.01 3.02
CA LEU A 399 8.74 -6.40 3.72
C LEU A 399 9.70 -7.23 2.87
N TYR A 400 9.19 -8.20 2.09
CA TYR A 400 10.05 -8.99 1.19
C TYR A 400 10.77 -8.12 0.17
N LEU A 401 10.06 -7.14 -0.40
CA LEU A 401 10.63 -6.22 -1.39
C LEU A 401 11.59 -5.22 -0.74
N LEU A 402 11.24 -4.66 0.44
CA LEU A 402 12.12 -3.81 1.23
C LEU A 402 13.42 -4.52 1.61
N TYR A 403 13.34 -5.79 1.99
CA TYR A 403 14.53 -6.59 2.31
C TYR A 403 15.37 -6.86 1.07
N ALA A 404 14.75 -7.30 -0.03
CA ALA A 404 15.47 -7.58 -1.27
C ALA A 404 16.18 -6.34 -1.80
N GLU A 405 15.52 -5.17 -1.77
CA GLU A 405 16.13 -3.88 -2.14
C GLU A 405 17.30 -3.56 -1.22
N ALA A 406 17.09 -3.56 0.10
CA ALA A 406 18.13 -3.19 1.04
C ALA A 406 19.35 -4.12 1.00
N LEU A 407 19.13 -5.42 0.85
CA LEU A 407 20.20 -6.40 0.72
C LEU A 407 20.95 -6.24 -0.62
N ASN A 408 20.24 -5.96 -1.71
CA ASN A 408 20.85 -5.69 -3.01
C ASN A 408 21.74 -4.44 -2.96
N GLU A 409 21.28 -3.37 -2.33
CA GLU A 409 22.07 -2.14 -2.20
C GLU A 409 23.25 -2.29 -1.24
N ALA A 410 23.10 -3.11 -0.18
CA ALA A 410 24.17 -3.36 0.78
C ALA A 410 25.25 -4.32 0.26
N SER A 411 24.89 -5.33 -0.53
CA SER A 411 25.78 -6.46 -0.84
C SER A 411 25.72 -6.95 -2.29
N GLY A 412 24.94 -6.28 -3.14
CA GLY A 412 24.72 -6.68 -4.53
C GLY A 412 23.68 -7.81 -4.68
N PRO A 413 23.37 -8.19 -5.93
CA PRO A 413 22.42 -9.25 -6.21
C PRO A 413 22.97 -10.60 -5.74
N GLY A 414 22.19 -11.31 -4.92
CA GLY A 414 22.54 -12.62 -4.38
C GLY A 414 21.35 -13.57 -4.37
N ALA A 415 21.61 -14.85 -4.06
CA ALA A 415 20.56 -15.88 -4.02
C ALA A 415 19.40 -15.50 -3.09
N GLU A 416 19.70 -14.89 -1.94
CA GLU A 416 18.68 -14.45 -0.97
C GLU A 416 17.85 -13.26 -1.49
N VAL A 417 18.47 -12.28 -2.17
CA VAL A 417 17.75 -11.19 -2.86
C VAL A 417 16.72 -11.78 -3.82
N TYR A 418 17.16 -12.70 -4.69
CA TYR A 418 16.28 -13.34 -5.66
C TYR A 418 15.20 -14.18 -5.00
N GLN A 419 15.51 -14.90 -3.92
CA GLN A 419 14.53 -15.69 -3.17
C GLN A 419 13.34 -14.84 -2.73
N TYR A 420 13.57 -13.69 -2.10
CA TYR A 420 12.49 -12.86 -1.58
C TYR A 420 11.67 -12.16 -2.68
N VAL A 421 12.32 -11.77 -3.78
CA VAL A 421 11.61 -11.30 -4.98
C VAL A 421 10.77 -12.44 -5.58
N ASN A 422 11.32 -13.65 -5.67
CA ASN A 422 10.67 -14.81 -6.25
C ASN A 422 9.45 -15.24 -5.46
N LEU A 423 9.45 -15.16 -4.12
CA LEU A 423 8.24 -15.43 -3.32
C LEU A 423 7.05 -14.56 -3.77
N VAL A 424 7.29 -13.29 -4.10
CA VAL A 424 6.24 -12.38 -4.60
C VAL A 424 5.85 -12.70 -6.04
N ARG A 425 6.84 -13.04 -6.88
CA ARG A 425 6.65 -13.43 -8.29
C ARG A 425 5.85 -14.73 -8.43
N GLU A 426 6.21 -15.76 -7.69
CA GLU A 426 5.57 -17.08 -7.66
C GLU A 426 4.09 -16.96 -7.25
N ARG A 427 3.80 -16.21 -6.17
CA ARG A 427 2.39 -15.94 -5.77
C ARG A 427 1.59 -15.30 -6.91
N ALA A 428 2.26 -14.46 -7.69
CA ALA A 428 1.67 -13.73 -8.80
C ALA A 428 1.65 -14.53 -10.13
N GLY A 429 2.13 -15.77 -10.14
CA GLY A 429 2.17 -16.64 -11.32
C GLY A 429 3.26 -16.30 -12.33
N LEU A 430 4.31 -15.59 -11.90
CA LEU A 430 5.46 -15.29 -12.75
C LEU A 430 6.52 -16.37 -12.63
N LYS A 431 7.20 -16.62 -13.75
CA LYS A 431 8.32 -17.57 -13.86
C LYS A 431 9.65 -16.92 -13.53
#